data_AF-A0A8T2SWN7-F1
#
_entry.id   AF-A0A8T2SWN7-F1
#
_cell.length_a   1.000
_cell.length_b   1.000
_cell.length_c   1.000
_cell.angle_alpha   90.00
_cell.angle_beta   90.00
_cell.angle_gamma   90.00
#
_symmetry.space_group_name_H-M   'P 1'
#
loop_
_entity.id
_entity.type
_entity.pdbx_description
1 polymer ?
#
loop_
_entity_poly.entity_id
_entity_poly.type
_entity_poly.pdbx_seq_one_letter_code
_entity_poly.pdbx_strand_id
1 'polypeptide(L)'
;MGFKYVVDTNRGLVQQVGKLGSDYDKWLHQPINSKASPKLYDNKFIELLTLTPWWLVPVLWLPFVAWNFVVMLRRDVDPITTMFVILLGLFLWTLFEYLNHRFVFHMKMRGYWGNTLHYVLHGFHHKHPMDKYRLVYPPVGVAFIYVSLSSFGRLFIPDLIFPGVRTGFLLGYVLYDVFHYYIHHGKPSIPIMKKLQVRWFSYRILLYLLDDVY
;
A
#
# COMPACT_ATOMS: atom_id res chain seq x y z
N MET A 1 28.31 -9.43 -14.63
CA MET A 1 27.21 -10.01 -15.43
C MET A 1 26.08 -8.98 -15.53
N GLY A 2 25.82 -8.45 -16.73
CA GLY A 2 24.73 -7.50 -16.98
C GLY A 2 23.36 -8.19 -17.14
N PHE A 3 22.28 -7.40 -17.08
CA PHE A 3 20.93 -7.86 -17.35
C PHE A 3 20.74 -8.17 -18.84
N LYS A 4 19.94 -9.19 -19.17
CA LYS A 4 19.65 -9.56 -20.58
C LYS A 4 18.84 -8.49 -21.32
N TYR A 5 17.99 -7.77 -20.58
CA TYR A 5 17.20 -6.65 -21.09
C TYR A 5 17.54 -5.39 -20.30
N VAL A 6 17.76 -4.28 -21.01
CA VAL A 6 18.05 -2.98 -20.41
C VAL A 6 16.79 -2.11 -20.47
N VAL A 7 16.35 -1.65 -19.31
CA VAL A 7 15.19 -0.76 -19.18
C VAL A 7 15.58 0.66 -19.55
N ASP A 8 14.86 1.27 -20.49
CA ASP A 8 14.99 2.68 -20.85
C ASP A 8 14.15 3.54 -19.91
N THR A 9 14.82 4.33 -19.07
CA THR A 9 14.18 5.20 -18.08
C THR A 9 13.53 6.45 -18.68
N ASN A 10 13.72 6.70 -19.98
CA ASN A 10 13.05 7.80 -20.70
C ASN A 10 11.67 7.41 -21.23
N ARG A 11 11.29 6.12 -21.14
CA ARG A 11 10.01 5.58 -21.57
C ARG A 11 9.22 4.99 -20.41
N GLY A 12 7.93 4.75 -20.65
CA GLY A 12 7.03 4.08 -19.71
C GLY A 12 7.59 2.73 -19.24
N LEU A 13 7.79 2.60 -17.93
CA LEU A 13 8.41 1.42 -17.34
C LEU A 13 7.52 0.17 -17.37
N VAL A 14 6.18 0.33 -17.31
CA VAL A 14 5.24 -0.79 -17.18
C VAL A 14 5.32 -1.75 -18.37
N GLN A 15 5.49 -1.24 -19.58
CA GLN A 15 5.58 -2.09 -20.78
C GLN A 15 6.93 -2.82 -20.92
N GLN A 16 7.91 -2.41 -20.12
CA GLN A 16 9.30 -2.88 -20.20
C GLN A 16 9.63 -3.91 -19.12
N VAL A 17 9.15 -3.73 -17.89
CA VAL A 17 9.52 -4.57 -16.74
C VAL A 17 9.21 -6.06 -16.92
N GLY A 18 8.17 -6.40 -17.67
CA GLY A 18 7.86 -7.78 -18.02
C GLY A 18 8.95 -8.46 -18.86
N LYS A 19 9.70 -7.69 -19.67
CA LYS A 19 10.76 -8.20 -20.55
C LYS A 19 12.02 -8.62 -19.81
N LEU A 20 12.16 -8.22 -18.53
CA LEU A 20 13.26 -8.67 -17.68
C LEU A 20 13.20 -10.17 -17.38
N GLY A 21 12.03 -10.80 -17.47
CA GLY A 21 11.88 -12.24 -17.24
C GLY A 21 12.42 -12.66 -15.87
N SER A 22 13.39 -13.57 -15.86
CA SER A 22 14.06 -14.05 -14.64
C SER A 22 14.92 -12.99 -13.95
N ASP A 23 15.36 -11.96 -14.67
CA ASP A 23 16.22 -10.90 -14.13
C ASP A 23 15.43 -9.85 -13.33
N TYR A 24 14.10 -9.90 -13.36
CA TYR A 24 13.21 -8.91 -12.76
C TYR A 24 13.44 -8.74 -11.26
N ASP A 25 13.47 -9.85 -10.52
CA ASP A 25 13.62 -9.82 -9.06
C ASP A 25 14.94 -9.13 -8.64
N LYS A 26 16.05 -9.56 -9.24
CA LYS A 26 17.36 -8.94 -9.03
C LYS A 26 17.38 -7.46 -9.44
N TRP A 27 16.74 -7.11 -10.55
CA TRP A 27 16.64 -5.72 -11.02
C TRP A 27 15.81 -4.85 -10.07
N LEU A 28 14.72 -5.41 -9.53
CA LEU A 28 13.80 -4.72 -8.64
C LEU A 28 14.46 -4.32 -7.32
N HIS A 29 15.22 -5.24 -6.74
CA HIS A 29 15.90 -5.09 -5.44
C HIS A 29 17.18 -4.26 -5.51
N GLN A 30 17.38 -3.51 -6.59
CA GLN A 30 18.43 -2.49 -6.72
C GLN A 30 17.78 -1.10 -6.69
N PRO A 31 17.47 -0.55 -5.50
CA PRO A 31 16.71 0.69 -5.37
C PRO A 31 17.48 1.88 -5.93
N ILE A 32 16.77 2.77 -6.60
CA ILE A 32 17.28 4.05 -7.10
C ILE A 32 16.86 5.13 -6.10
N ASN A 33 17.80 5.54 -5.25
CA ASN A 33 17.58 6.59 -4.25
C ASN A 33 17.59 7.99 -4.90
N SER A 34 16.52 8.30 -5.62
CA SER A 34 16.32 9.59 -6.28
C SER A 34 14.90 10.10 -6.01
N LYS A 35 14.75 11.42 -5.88
CA LYS A 35 13.45 12.09 -5.83
C LYS A 35 12.78 12.21 -7.20
N ALA A 36 13.46 11.79 -8.26
CA ALA A 36 12.89 11.76 -9.60
C ALA A 36 11.68 10.81 -9.64
N SER A 37 10.67 11.20 -10.42
CA SER A 37 9.45 10.42 -10.62
C SER A 37 9.43 9.90 -12.06
N PRO A 38 10.06 8.75 -12.35
CA PRO A 38 10.12 8.21 -13.69
C PRO A 38 8.73 7.77 -14.16
N LYS A 39 8.54 7.78 -15.49
CA LYS A 39 7.23 7.52 -16.09
C LYS A 39 6.84 6.04 -15.98
N LEU A 40 5.63 5.73 -15.52
CA LEU A 40 5.10 4.36 -15.67
C LEU A 40 4.57 4.12 -17.08
N TYR A 41 3.92 5.12 -17.66
CA TYR A 41 3.29 5.04 -18.98
C TYR A 41 3.74 6.18 -19.88
N ASP A 42 3.90 5.89 -21.17
CA ASP A 42 4.17 6.93 -22.18
C ASP A 42 2.93 7.81 -22.44
N ASN A 43 1.74 7.25 -22.22
CA ASN A 43 0.49 7.98 -22.34
C ASN A 43 0.32 8.96 -21.16
N LYS A 44 0.30 10.26 -21.45
CA LYS A 44 0.20 11.33 -20.44
C LYS A 44 -1.06 11.25 -19.56
N PHE A 45 -2.19 10.82 -20.14
CA PHE A 45 -3.45 10.74 -19.41
C PHE A 45 -3.40 9.61 -18.38
N ILE A 46 -2.94 8.41 -18.79
CA ILE A 46 -2.79 7.27 -17.87
C ILE A 46 -1.74 7.59 -16.81
N GLU A 47 -0.63 8.20 -17.21
CA GLU A 47 0.43 8.62 -16.30
C GLU A 47 -0.10 9.53 -15.18
N LEU A 48 -0.96 10.50 -15.51
CA LEU A 48 -1.58 11.40 -14.53
C LEU A 48 -2.40 10.64 -13.49
N LEU A 49 -3.12 9.58 -13.89
CA LEU A 49 -3.92 8.75 -12.99
C LEU A 49 -3.08 7.93 -12.00
N THR A 50 -1.78 7.77 -12.27
CA THR A 50 -0.86 7.06 -11.35
C THR A 50 -0.30 7.95 -10.24
N LEU A 51 -0.45 9.28 -10.34
CA LEU A 51 0.14 10.23 -9.40
C LEU A 51 -0.82 10.47 -8.22
N THR A 52 -0.45 9.99 -7.04
CA THR A 52 -1.25 10.09 -5.82
C THR A 52 -0.47 10.87 -4.75
N PRO A 53 -0.75 12.16 -4.53
CA PRO A 53 -0.12 12.90 -3.45
C PRO A 53 -0.64 12.40 -2.08
N TRP A 54 0.24 12.35 -1.08
CA TRP A 54 -0.06 11.77 0.24
C TRP A 54 -1.31 12.35 0.92
N TRP A 55 -1.58 13.65 0.76
CA TRP A 55 -2.71 14.33 1.39
C TRP A 55 -4.06 13.90 0.81
N LEU A 56 -4.06 13.28 -0.38
CA LEU A 56 -5.27 12.77 -0.99
C LEU A 56 -5.88 11.62 -0.18
N VAL A 57 -5.04 10.82 0.50
CA VAL A 57 -5.50 9.71 1.36
C VAL A 57 -6.45 10.21 2.46
N PRO A 58 -6.04 11.09 3.40
CA PRO A 58 -6.95 11.55 4.44
C PRO A 58 -8.13 12.36 3.88
N VAL A 59 -7.92 13.19 2.85
CA VAL A 59 -8.98 14.02 2.24
C VAL A 59 -10.10 13.16 1.66
N LEU A 60 -9.77 12.07 0.96
CA LEU A 60 -10.77 11.19 0.37
C LEU A 60 -11.41 10.28 1.41
N TRP A 61 -10.61 9.65 2.29
CA TRP A 61 -11.08 8.52 3.06
C TRP A 61 -11.60 8.87 4.45
N LEU A 62 -11.13 9.95 5.10
CA LEU A 62 -11.68 10.38 6.40
C LEU A 62 -13.17 10.74 6.34
N PRO A 63 -13.71 11.36 5.27
CA PRO A 63 -15.16 11.53 5.12
C PRO A 63 -15.92 10.19 5.15
N PHE A 64 -15.40 9.13 4.53
CA PHE A 64 -16.02 7.79 4.59
C PHE A 64 -15.87 7.15 5.97
N VAL A 65 -14.75 7.35 6.67
CA VAL A 65 -14.58 6.93 8.07
C VAL A 65 -15.65 7.60 8.95
N ALA A 66 -15.80 8.92 8.83
CA ALA A 66 -16.78 9.71 9.56
C ALA A 66 -18.21 9.28 9.22
N TRP A 67 -18.51 9.04 7.94
CA TRP A 67 -19.82 8.54 7.51
C TRP A 67 -20.16 7.19 8.14
N ASN A 68 -19.27 6.20 8.07
CA ASN A 68 -19.48 4.89 8.70
C ASN A 68 -19.65 5.02 10.22
N PHE A 69 -18.92 5.93 10.86
CA PHE A 69 -19.04 6.19 12.29
C PHE A 69 -20.39 6.82 12.64
N VAL A 70 -20.87 7.82 11.89
CA VAL A 70 -22.21 8.40 12.08
C VAL A 70 -23.30 7.35 11.86
N VAL A 71 -23.15 6.47 10.86
CA VAL A 71 -24.09 5.36 10.65
C VAL A 71 -24.08 4.43 11.86
N MET A 72 -22.92 4.10 12.43
CA MET A 72 -22.82 3.27 13.64
C MET A 72 -23.53 3.92 14.84
N LEU A 73 -23.34 5.23 15.07
CA LEU A 73 -23.99 5.95 16.16
C LEU A 73 -25.53 5.96 16.04
N ARG A 74 -26.06 5.92 14.82
CA ARG A 74 -27.51 5.84 14.57
C ARG A 74 -28.10 4.43 14.72
N ARG A 75 -27.30 3.42 15.09
CA ARG A 75 -27.75 2.04 15.32
C ARG A 75 -28.03 1.75 16.80
N ASP A 76 -27.95 2.76 17.67
CA ASP A 76 -28.19 2.65 19.12
C ASP A 76 -27.37 1.54 19.80
N VAL A 77 -26.19 1.25 19.26
CA VAL A 77 -25.22 0.34 19.87
C VAL A 77 -24.54 1.07 21.02
N ASP A 78 -24.37 0.41 22.17
CA ASP A 78 -23.76 1.04 23.33
C ASP A 78 -22.30 1.49 23.04
N PRO A 79 -21.78 2.51 23.76
CA PRO A 79 -20.46 3.06 23.50
C PRO A 79 -19.32 2.05 23.68
N ILE A 80 -19.44 1.08 24.59
CA ILE A 80 -18.40 0.09 24.86
C ILE A 80 -18.30 -0.88 23.69
N THR A 81 -19.44 -1.42 23.25
CA THR A 81 -19.51 -2.26 22.04
C THR A 81 -19.01 -1.50 20.82
N THR A 82 -19.42 -0.23 20.65
CA THR A 82 -18.95 0.62 19.55
C THR A 82 -17.42 0.74 19.54
N MET A 83 -16.80 0.99 20.69
CA MET A 83 -15.34 1.05 20.84
C MET A 83 -14.69 -0.29 20.42
N PHE A 84 -15.15 -1.42 20.95
CA PHE A 84 -14.57 -2.73 20.63
C PHE A 84 -14.72 -3.12 19.16
N VAL A 85 -15.85 -2.77 18.53
CA VAL A 85 -16.10 -3.02 17.11
C VAL A 85 -15.16 -2.18 16.22
N ILE A 86 -14.88 -0.93 16.59
CA ILE A 86 -13.89 -0.09 15.89
C ILE A 86 -12.48 -0.66 16.10
N LEU A 87 -12.12 -1.09 17.32
CA LEU A 87 -10.84 -1.74 17.59
C LEU A 87 -10.68 -3.05 16.82
N LEU A 88 -11.74 -3.84 16.67
CA LEU A 88 -11.76 -5.02 15.80
C LEU A 88 -11.46 -4.64 14.35
N GLY A 89 -12.08 -3.58 13.82
CA GLY A 89 -11.79 -3.06 12.49
C GLY A 89 -10.32 -2.67 12.31
N LEU A 90 -9.75 -1.95 13.28
CA LEU A 90 -8.33 -1.58 13.29
C LEU A 90 -7.41 -2.81 13.31
N PHE A 91 -7.73 -3.81 14.13
CA PHE A 91 -6.99 -5.07 14.19
C PHE A 91 -7.09 -5.86 12.86
N LEU A 92 -8.27 -5.93 12.26
CA LEU A 92 -8.46 -6.56 10.95
C LEU A 92 -7.66 -5.85 9.86
N TRP A 93 -7.53 -4.51 9.93
CA TRP A 93 -6.64 -3.77 9.06
C TRP A 93 -5.19 -4.18 9.25
N THR A 94 -4.67 -4.27 10.49
CA THR A 94 -3.26 -4.67 10.70
C THR A 94 -2.99 -6.08 10.21
N LEU A 95 -3.96 -6.99 10.36
CA LEU A 95 -3.87 -8.33 9.79
C LEU A 95 -3.85 -8.29 8.26
N PHE A 96 -4.77 -7.53 7.65
CA PHE A 96 -4.84 -7.37 6.20
C PHE A 96 -3.56 -6.75 5.64
N GLU A 97 -3.04 -5.69 6.26
CA GLU A 97 -1.77 -5.05 5.89
C GLU A 97 -0.62 -6.06 5.90
N TYR A 98 -0.47 -6.81 7.00
CA TYR A 98 0.59 -7.80 7.11
C TYR A 98 0.49 -8.89 6.04
N LEU A 99 -0.70 -9.45 5.83
CA LEU A 99 -0.91 -10.52 4.85
C LEU A 99 -0.68 -10.01 3.42
N ASN A 100 -1.18 -8.83 3.07
CA ASN A 100 -0.96 -8.26 1.73
C ASN A 100 0.49 -7.91 1.52
N HIS A 101 1.11 -7.24 2.48
CA HIS A 101 2.51 -6.86 2.34
C HIS A 101 3.39 -8.11 2.19
N ARG A 102 3.23 -9.12 3.03
CA ARG A 102 4.03 -10.34 2.98
C ARG A 102 3.76 -11.20 1.74
N PHE A 103 2.49 -11.50 1.45
CA PHE A 103 2.15 -12.52 0.44
C PHE A 103 1.76 -11.95 -0.92
N VAL A 104 1.33 -10.68 -0.99
CA VAL A 104 0.91 -10.03 -2.24
C VAL A 104 1.97 -9.06 -2.75
N PHE A 105 2.61 -8.28 -1.89
CA PHE A 105 3.58 -7.26 -2.30
C PHE A 105 5.01 -7.76 -2.41
N HIS A 106 5.33 -8.92 -1.83
CA HIS A 106 6.64 -9.58 -1.92
C HIS A 106 6.57 -10.95 -2.61
N MET A 107 5.53 -11.17 -3.42
CA MET A 107 5.42 -12.39 -4.22
C MET A 107 6.52 -12.46 -5.29
N LYS A 108 7.21 -13.60 -5.39
CA LYS A 108 8.17 -13.86 -6.47
C LYS A 108 7.41 -14.20 -7.76
N MET A 109 7.31 -13.23 -8.65
CA MET A 109 6.65 -13.37 -9.95
C MET A 109 7.63 -13.75 -11.07
N ARG A 110 7.10 -14.40 -12.12
CA ARG A 110 7.84 -14.74 -13.33
C ARG A 110 6.98 -14.44 -14.57
N GLY A 111 7.67 -14.21 -15.69
CA GLY A 111 7.02 -13.93 -16.96
C GLY A 111 6.52 -12.50 -17.08
N TYR A 112 6.15 -12.11 -18.30
CA TYR A 112 5.85 -10.72 -18.63
C TYR A 112 4.73 -10.13 -17.76
N TRP A 113 3.59 -10.82 -17.69
CA TRP A 113 2.41 -10.33 -16.98
C TRP A 113 2.57 -10.34 -15.46
N GLY A 114 3.17 -11.39 -14.90
CA GLY A 114 3.42 -11.47 -13.46
C GLY A 114 4.34 -10.36 -12.97
N ASN A 115 5.48 -10.16 -13.65
CA ASN A 115 6.41 -9.09 -13.31
C ASN A 115 5.78 -7.70 -13.46
N THR A 116 4.96 -7.51 -14.50
CA THR A 116 4.25 -6.24 -14.73
C THR A 116 3.22 -5.95 -13.64
N LEU A 117 2.42 -6.96 -13.26
CA LEU A 117 1.44 -6.83 -12.18
C LEU A 117 2.13 -6.51 -10.85
N HIS A 118 3.15 -7.27 -10.48
CA HIS A 118 3.92 -7.03 -9.26
C HIS A 118 4.53 -5.63 -9.24
N TYR A 119 5.06 -5.17 -10.39
CA TYR A 119 5.65 -3.84 -10.50
C TYR A 119 4.63 -2.73 -10.24
N VAL A 120 3.40 -2.86 -10.76
CA VAL A 120 2.33 -1.88 -10.55
C VAL A 120 1.80 -1.92 -9.11
N LEU A 121 1.71 -3.10 -8.49
CA LEU A 121 1.20 -3.25 -7.12
C LEU A 121 2.16 -2.71 -6.05
N HIS A 122 3.44 -3.07 -6.15
CA HIS A 122 4.42 -2.67 -5.12
C HIS A 122 5.86 -2.50 -5.64
N GLY A 123 6.20 -3.15 -6.75
CA GLY A 123 7.58 -3.13 -7.25
C GLY A 123 8.08 -1.74 -7.65
N PHE A 124 7.23 -0.84 -8.15
CA PHE A 124 7.63 0.54 -8.43
C PHE A 124 8.18 1.22 -7.17
N HIS A 125 7.49 1.07 -6.04
CA HIS A 125 7.91 1.65 -4.77
C HIS A 125 9.24 1.03 -4.27
N HIS A 126 9.47 -0.27 -4.49
CA HIS A 126 10.78 -0.87 -4.21
C HIS A 126 11.91 -0.30 -5.06
N LYS A 127 11.65 -0.09 -6.35
CA LYS A 127 12.65 0.46 -7.26
C LYS A 127 12.90 1.95 -7.03
N HIS A 128 11.86 2.70 -6.69
CA HIS A 128 11.88 4.16 -6.54
C HIS A 128 11.31 4.59 -5.17
N PRO A 129 11.98 4.25 -4.05
CA PRO A 129 11.43 4.43 -2.70
C PRO A 129 11.27 5.89 -2.27
N MET A 130 11.82 6.84 -3.04
CA MET A 130 11.78 8.27 -2.75
C MET A 130 10.88 9.07 -3.70
N ASP A 131 10.10 8.39 -4.58
CA ASP A 131 9.04 9.03 -5.36
C ASP A 131 7.86 9.39 -4.43
N LYS A 132 7.50 10.68 -4.41
CA LYS A 132 6.47 11.23 -3.52
C LYS A 132 5.03 10.98 -3.98
N TYR A 133 4.82 10.58 -5.23
CA TYR A 133 3.48 10.43 -5.80
C TYR A 133 3.07 8.97 -5.97
N ARG A 134 3.99 8.02 -5.77
CA ARG A 134 3.74 6.59 -6.00
C ARG A 134 4.21 5.72 -4.84
N LEU A 135 4.01 6.27 -3.65
CA LEU A 135 4.26 5.60 -2.38
C LEU A 135 2.94 5.15 -1.75
N VAL A 136 1.99 6.06 -1.67
CA VAL A 136 0.65 5.77 -1.14
C VAL A 136 -0.19 5.02 -2.16
N TYR A 137 -1.16 4.26 -1.68
CA TYR A 137 -2.00 3.44 -2.53
C TYR A 137 -2.95 4.32 -3.39
N PRO A 138 -3.09 4.06 -4.70
CA PRO A 138 -3.93 4.87 -5.56
C PRO A 138 -5.42 4.74 -5.17
N PRO A 139 -6.21 5.82 -5.19
CA PRO A 139 -7.59 5.80 -4.67
C PRO A 139 -8.50 4.76 -5.34
N VAL A 140 -8.32 4.51 -6.63
CA VAL A 140 -9.10 3.49 -7.36
C VAL A 140 -8.83 2.09 -6.81
N GLY A 141 -7.57 1.77 -6.50
CA GLY A 141 -7.20 0.48 -5.91
C GLY A 141 -7.79 0.32 -4.51
N VAL A 142 -7.75 1.37 -3.70
CA VAL A 142 -8.34 1.37 -2.35
C VAL A 142 -9.86 1.21 -2.42
N ALA A 143 -10.54 1.92 -3.34
CA ALA A 143 -11.98 1.80 -3.55
C ALA A 143 -12.37 0.35 -3.91
N PHE A 144 -11.64 -0.26 -4.84
CA PHE A 144 -11.85 -1.64 -5.25
C PHE A 144 -11.70 -2.62 -4.08
N ILE A 145 -10.61 -2.50 -3.31
CA ILE A 145 -10.36 -3.32 -2.11
C ILE A 145 -11.46 -3.10 -1.07
N TYR A 146 -11.80 -1.85 -0.76
CA TYR A 146 -12.80 -1.50 0.23
C TYR A 146 -14.18 -2.06 -0.12
N VAL A 147 -14.62 -1.94 -1.38
CA VAL A 147 -15.91 -2.47 -1.83
C VAL A 147 -15.91 -4.00 -1.81
N SER A 148 -14.82 -4.63 -2.27
CA SER A 148 -14.70 -6.11 -2.30
C SER A 148 -14.73 -6.69 -0.89
N LEU A 149 -13.90 -6.16 0.01
CA LEU A 149 -13.88 -6.58 1.43
C LEU A 149 -15.17 -6.24 2.15
N SER A 150 -15.80 -5.10 1.82
CA SER A 150 -17.10 -4.75 2.41
C SER A 150 -18.18 -5.72 1.98
N SER A 151 -18.19 -6.14 0.71
CA SER A 151 -19.17 -7.09 0.17
C SER A 151 -18.99 -8.48 0.78
N PHE A 152 -17.74 -8.94 0.90
CA PHE A 152 -17.41 -10.20 1.55
C PHE A 152 -17.71 -10.18 3.05
N GLY A 153 -17.36 -9.10 3.75
CA GLY A 153 -17.56 -8.96 5.19
C GLY A 153 -19.03 -9.00 5.62
N ARG A 154 -19.96 -8.53 4.78
CA ARG A 154 -21.41 -8.63 5.02
C ARG A 154 -21.91 -10.07 5.17
N LEU A 155 -21.19 -11.05 4.64
CA LEU A 155 -21.56 -12.47 4.76
C LEU A 155 -21.34 -13.00 6.19
N PHE A 156 -20.50 -12.34 7.00
CA PHE A 156 -20.06 -12.84 8.30
C PHE A 156 -20.34 -11.87 9.45
N ILE A 157 -20.44 -10.56 9.17
CA ILE A 157 -20.55 -9.53 10.19
C ILE A 157 -21.99 -8.98 10.19
N PRO A 158 -22.70 -8.99 11.33
CA PRO A 158 -24.05 -8.43 11.43
C PRO A 158 -24.10 -6.96 11.00
N ASP A 159 -25.13 -6.60 10.22
CA ASP A 159 -25.34 -5.23 9.72
C ASP A 159 -25.42 -4.18 10.84
N LEU A 160 -25.80 -4.60 12.06
CA LEU A 160 -25.84 -3.74 13.25
C LEU A 160 -24.47 -3.14 13.58
N ILE A 161 -23.42 -3.97 13.56
CA ILE A 161 -22.06 -3.57 13.98
C ILE A 161 -21.12 -3.32 12.81
N PHE A 162 -21.47 -3.76 11.61
CA PHE A 162 -20.58 -3.69 10.46
C PHE A 162 -20.09 -2.28 10.08
N PRO A 163 -20.89 -1.19 10.23
CA PRO A 163 -20.36 0.17 10.07
C PRO A 163 -19.16 0.47 10.98
N GLY A 164 -19.18 0.04 12.25
CA GLY A 164 -18.06 0.22 13.17
C GLY A 164 -16.80 -0.54 12.73
N VAL A 165 -16.94 -1.76 12.23
CA VAL A 165 -15.79 -2.52 11.70
C VAL A 165 -15.19 -1.80 10.49
N ARG A 166 -16.03 -1.29 9.58
CA ARG A 166 -15.58 -0.52 8.42
C ARG A 166 -14.93 0.81 8.80
N THR A 167 -15.41 1.48 9.85
CA THR A 167 -14.77 2.67 10.43
C THR A 167 -13.36 2.34 10.89
N GLY A 168 -13.19 1.30 11.72
CA GLY A 168 -11.88 0.90 12.22
C GLY A 168 -10.93 0.47 11.12
N PHE A 169 -11.40 -0.34 10.17
CA PHE A 169 -10.58 -0.85 9.07
C PHE A 169 -10.07 0.28 8.17
N LEU A 170 -10.96 1.18 7.73
CA LEU A 170 -10.59 2.28 6.85
C LEU A 170 -9.75 3.34 7.57
N LEU A 171 -9.98 3.58 8.86
CA LEU A 171 -9.12 4.44 9.68
C LEU A 171 -7.72 3.84 9.80
N GLY A 172 -7.60 2.54 10.04
CA GLY A 172 -6.33 1.82 10.07
C GLY A 172 -5.55 2.02 8.77
N TYR A 173 -6.22 1.90 7.63
CA TYR A 173 -5.63 2.19 6.31
C TYR A 173 -5.08 3.62 6.21
N VAL A 174 -5.89 4.63 6.54
CA VAL A 174 -5.46 6.04 6.45
C VAL A 174 -4.25 6.30 7.34
N LEU A 175 -4.28 5.78 8.58
CA LEU A 175 -3.17 5.92 9.52
C LEU A 175 -1.90 5.25 8.98
N TYR A 176 -2.01 4.04 8.44
CA TYR A 176 -0.89 3.32 7.85
C TYR A 176 -0.27 4.09 6.69
N ASP A 177 -1.06 4.52 5.71
CA ASP A 177 -0.52 5.07 4.46
C ASP A 177 0.13 6.45 4.70
N VAL A 178 -0.49 7.28 5.54
CA VAL A 178 0.07 8.57 5.97
C VAL A 178 1.34 8.37 6.79
N PHE A 179 1.35 7.39 7.72
CA PHE A 179 2.54 7.07 8.50
C PHE A 179 3.67 6.54 7.62
N HIS A 180 3.37 5.64 6.68
CA HIS A 180 4.32 5.10 5.73
C HIS A 180 4.96 6.21 4.89
N TYR A 181 4.15 7.13 4.36
CA TYR A 181 4.66 8.31 3.65
C TYR A 181 5.55 9.18 4.54
N TYR A 182 5.14 9.43 5.79
CA TYR A 182 5.93 10.20 6.74
C TYR A 182 7.28 9.55 7.06
N ILE A 183 7.34 8.23 7.17
CA ILE A 183 8.60 7.49 7.40
C ILE A 183 9.57 7.66 6.23
N HIS A 184 9.10 7.78 4.99
CA HIS A 184 9.96 7.99 3.82
C HIS A 184 10.38 9.46 3.62
N HIS A 185 9.49 10.42 3.91
CA HIS A 185 9.70 11.82 3.52
C HIS A 185 9.79 12.80 4.68
N GLY A 186 9.41 12.39 5.88
CA GLY A 186 9.47 13.17 7.09
C GLY A 186 10.85 13.14 7.75
N LYS A 187 11.03 14.02 8.73
CA LYS A 187 12.19 14.05 9.63
C LYS A 187 11.69 13.90 11.06
N PRO A 188 11.61 12.68 11.60
CA PRO A 188 11.15 12.48 12.96
C PRO A 188 12.08 13.17 13.96
N SER A 189 11.52 14.04 14.80
CA SER A 189 12.27 14.72 15.86
C SER A 189 12.37 13.87 17.13
N ILE A 190 11.35 13.03 17.39
CA ILE A 190 11.23 12.23 18.62
C ILE A 190 12.06 10.93 18.51
N PRO A 191 12.85 10.54 19.53
CA PRO A 191 13.72 9.36 19.49
C PRO A 191 13.02 8.04 19.13
N ILE A 192 11.81 7.79 19.68
CA ILE A 192 11.06 6.57 19.37
C ILE A 192 10.71 6.48 17.87
N MET A 193 10.33 7.61 17.27
CA MET A 193 9.98 7.67 15.85
C MET A 193 11.20 7.52 14.95
N LYS A 194 12.37 8.03 15.36
CA LYS A 194 13.64 7.77 14.66
C LYS A 194 13.98 6.28 14.68
N LYS A 195 13.82 5.61 15.83
CA LYS A 195 14.05 4.16 15.96
C LYS A 195 13.06 3.37 15.10
N LEU A 196 11.78 3.76 15.07
CA LEU A 196 10.78 3.16 14.20
C LEU A 196 11.11 3.36 12.72
N GLN A 197 11.55 4.56 12.31
CA GLN A 197 11.97 4.84 10.94
C GLN A 197 13.13 3.92 10.51
N VAL A 198 14.17 3.79 11.34
CA VAL A 198 15.28 2.86 11.08
C VAL A 198 14.77 1.42 10.99
N ARG A 199 13.94 0.97 11.95
CA ARG A 199 13.38 -0.38 11.97
C ARG A 199 12.49 -0.67 10.77
N TRP A 200 11.74 0.31 10.27
CA TRP A 200 10.89 0.19 9.08
C TRP A 200 11.72 -0.12 7.84
N PHE A 201 12.84 0.59 7.67
CA PHE A 201 13.79 0.31 6.60
C PHE A 201 14.53 -1.02 6.81
N SER A 202 14.82 -1.41 8.05
CA SER A 202 15.47 -2.70 8.36
C SER A 202 14.54 -3.91 8.21
N TYR A 203 13.26 -3.79 8.55
CA TYR A 203 12.27 -4.87 8.37
C TYR A 203 12.06 -5.20 6.90
N ARG A 204 12.18 -4.20 6.00
CA ARG A 204 12.27 -4.43 4.56
C ARG A 204 13.43 -5.36 4.23
N ILE A 205 14.64 -5.10 4.74
CA ILE A 205 15.82 -5.95 4.50
C ILE A 205 15.65 -7.35 5.13
N LEU A 206 15.05 -7.43 6.33
CA LEU A 206 14.93 -8.70 7.06
C LEU A 206 13.93 -9.68 6.42
N LEU A 207 12.82 -9.19 5.84
CA LEU A 207 11.89 -10.05 5.10
C LEU A 207 12.59 -10.67 3.88
N TYR A 208 13.43 -9.90 3.17
CA TYR A 208 14.22 -10.44 2.06
C TYR A 208 15.23 -11.49 2.48
N LEU A 209 15.96 -11.26 3.58
CA LEU A 209 16.94 -12.23 4.08
C LEU A 209 16.31 -13.52 4.61
N LEU A 210 15.03 -13.49 5.02
CA LEU A 210 14.30 -14.68 5.45
C LEU A 210 13.69 -15.46 4.27
N ASP A 211 13.38 -14.79 3.16
CA ASP A 211 12.89 -15.42 1.92
C ASP A 211 14.00 -16.03 1.04
N ASP A 212 15.28 -15.89 1.45
CA ASP A 212 16.45 -16.58 0.90
C ASP A 212 16.79 -17.89 1.64
N VAL A 213 16.00 -18.27 2.67
CA VAL A 213 16.23 -19.46 3.51
C VAL A 213 15.33 -20.65 3.13
N TYR A 214 14.46 -20.51 2.11
CA TYR A 214 13.61 -21.60 1.60
C TYR A 214 13.64 -21.73 0.08
#